data_AF-A0A0E3GVW8-F1
#
_entry.id   AF-A0A0E3GVW8-F1
#
_cell.length_a   1.000
_cell.length_b   1.000
_cell.length_c   1.000
_cell.angle_alpha   90.00
_cell.angle_beta   90.00
_cell.angle_gamma   90.00
#
_symmetry.space_group_name_H-M   'P 1'
#
loop_
_entity.id
_entity.type
_entity.pdbx_description
1 polymer ?
#
loop_
_entity_poly.entity_id
_entity_poly.type
_entity_poly.pdbx_seq_one_letter_code
_entity_poly.pdbx_strand_id
1 'polypeptide(L)'
;MKVLVVTGTLAAPILSEVAKNIKDTKVEIKVLNYPVASLMSTKFIAENLKQTKFDADYILLPGLVYGDAKIVEEVTGVRTFKGTEEAWDLPRVIEALKNGIQLSTTESADKIIGKMDNIEEKLRKMEEEAKISFEINGIKITTYPPPFRIFLEIDNKQEFEKLDRIRKNVDVVVLGFPVGHYDLDEVKNKVKQLVDYGYVVGIDAESPRELKEGVRAGASFVFNLNENNFEELEEIRKEAAFVVAPFNTENRGEITIDLVKKAKQKGFDKLIADPVLSPPLRGLVSSIIGYKYVRETLQDIPILMGILNVTELIDADSIGMNALLTAIAGELGISNLLIMEKGKTRWSSWEVSQATKMISVALKENRLPKDIGIDLLVLKDKRRFRESFNADVIVNRRIEPEMDNTGFAKIFVSEDGFGVEWIGKNKITIKGKDGLSIGRELIRRVKDISKEHAVYIGYELAKAEIAYQLDKNYIQDKPLFKKIINDNLHTEHDKKRG
;
A
#
# COMPACT_ATOMS: atom_id res chain seq x y z
N MET A 1 -17.56 -20.30 -29.03
CA MET A 1 -17.23 -20.88 -27.72
C MET A 1 -18.34 -20.56 -26.72
N LYS A 2 -18.83 -21.56 -26.00
CA LYS A 2 -19.85 -21.46 -24.94
C LYS A 2 -19.24 -21.94 -23.64
N VAL A 3 -19.30 -21.13 -22.59
CA VAL A 3 -18.69 -21.45 -21.29
C VAL A 3 -19.74 -21.35 -20.19
N LEU A 4 -19.87 -22.41 -19.40
CA LEU A 4 -20.69 -22.43 -18.19
C LEU A 4 -19.81 -22.10 -16.98
N VAL A 5 -20.10 -21.01 -16.28
CA VAL A 5 -19.40 -20.61 -15.06
C VAL A 5 -20.24 -21.00 -13.86
N VAL A 6 -19.71 -21.87 -13.00
CA VAL A 6 -20.38 -22.31 -11.78
C VAL A 6 -19.98 -21.40 -10.63
N THR A 7 -20.96 -20.94 -9.84
CA THR A 7 -20.70 -20.05 -8.70
C THR A 7 -21.71 -20.19 -7.57
N GLY A 8 -21.41 -19.57 -6.43
CA GLY A 8 -22.33 -19.41 -5.29
C GLY A 8 -23.11 -18.10 -5.34
N THR A 9 -24.02 -17.88 -4.40
CA THR A 9 -24.94 -16.72 -4.45
C THR A 9 -24.24 -15.37 -4.27
N LEU A 10 -23.17 -15.28 -3.47
CA LEU A 10 -22.48 -14.01 -3.21
C LEU A 10 -21.68 -13.48 -4.41
N ALA A 11 -21.09 -14.36 -5.21
CA ALA A 11 -20.28 -13.95 -6.36
C ALA A 11 -21.10 -13.82 -7.66
N ALA A 12 -22.37 -14.27 -7.66
CA ALA A 12 -23.23 -14.23 -8.83
C ALA A 12 -23.48 -12.81 -9.39
N PRO A 13 -23.71 -11.75 -8.57
CA PRO A 13 -23.90 -10.40 -9.09
C PRO A 13 -22.66 -9.90 -9.84
N ILE A 14 -21.47 -10.08 -9.26
CA ILE A 14 -20.19 -9.66 -9.85
C ILE A 14 -19.93 -10.42 -11.16
N LEU A 15 -20.06 -11.76 -11.14
CA LEU A 15 -19.85 -12.56 -12.35
C LEU A 15 -20.84 -12.19 -13.46
N SER A 16 -22.08 -11.85 -13.13
CA SER A 16 -23.09 -11.42 -14.11
C SER A 16 -22.75 -10.07 -14.72
N GLU A 17 -22.14 -9.17 -13.96
CA GLU A 17 -21.62 -7.91 -14.47
C GLU A 17 -20.42 -8.13 -15.40
N VAL A 18 -19.42 -8.90 -14.93
CA VAL A 18 -18.20 -9.21 -15.68
C VAL A 18 -18.52 -9.94 -16.99
N ALA A 19 -19.44 -10.91 -16.96
CA ALA A 19 -19.83 -11.68 -18.14
C ALA A 19 -20.45 -10.80 -19.26
N LYS A 20 -21.12 -9.68 -18.92
CA LYS A 20 -21.67 -8.75 -19.93
C LYS A 20 -20.58 -8.06 -20.75
N ASN A 21 -19.38 -7.92 -20.20
CA ASN A 21 -18.26 -7.25 -20.85
C ASN A 21 -17.45 -8.18 -21.77
N ILE A 22 -17.74 -9.48 -21.77
CA ILE A 22 -17.04 -10.48 -22.58
C ILE A 22 -17.67 -10.54 -23.97
N LYS A 23 -16.90 -10.17 -25.00
CA LYS A 23 -17.33 -10.21 -26.40
C LYS A 23 -16.99 -11.55 -27.06
N ASP A 24 -17.81 -11.94 -28.04
CA ASP A 24 -17.59 -13.11 -28.90
C ASP A 24 -17.53 -14.47 -28.20
N THR A 25 -18.01 -14.56 -26.95
CA THR A 25 -18.14 -15.81 -26.18
C THR A 25 -19.47 -15.80 -25.45
N LYS A 26 -20.24 -16.89 -25.55
CA LYS A 26 -21.47 -17.03 -24.77
C LYS A 26 -21.10 -17.55 -23.37
N VAL A 27 -21.25 -16.71 -22.36
CA VAL A 27 -21.00 -17.07 -20.96
C VAL A 27 -22.33 -17.23 -20.23
N GLU A 28 -22.58 -18.42 -19.70
CA GLU A 28 -23.77 -18.72 -18.89
C GLU A 28 -23.35 -18.93 -17.43
N ILE A 29 -24.06 -18.33 -16.48
CA ILE A 29 -23.73 -18.43 -15.06
C ILE A 29 -24.70 -19.39 -14.38
N LYS A 30 -24.18 -20.49 -13.86
CA LYS A 30 -24.92 -21.43 -13.02
C LYS A 30 -24.68 -21.11 -11.55
N VAL A 31 -25.69 -20.51 -10.92
CA VAL A 31 -25.69 -20.26 -9.48
C VAL A 31 -26.18 -21.51 -8.75
N LEU A 32 -25.35 -22.02 -7.85
CA LEU A 32 -25.72 -23.09 -6.92
C LEU A 32 -26.22 -22.48 -5.61
N ASN A 33 -27.11 -23.20 -4.91
CA ASN A 33 -27.66 -22.75 -3.63
C ASN A 33 -26.65 -22.92 -2.49
N TYR A 34 -25.54 -22.16 -2.57
CA TYR A 34 -24.48 -22.12 -1.57
C TYR A 34 -23.89 -20.70 -1.53
N PRO A 35 -23.71 -20.07 -0.35
CA PRO A 35 -23.28 -18.67 -0.27
C PRO A 35 -21.90 -18.38 -0.86
N VAL A 36 -20.88 -19.14 -0.42
CA VAL A 36 -19.47 -18.90 -0.75
C VAL A 36 -18.96 -19.97 -1.70
N ALA A 37 -18.61 -19.58 -2.92
CA ALA A 37 -18.28 -20.52 -3.99
C ALA A 37 -17.01 -21.36 -3.71
N SER A 38 -16.03 -20.80 -3.00
CA SER A 38 -14.78 -21.48 -2.62
C SER A 38 -14.95 -22.58 -1.59
N LEU A 39 -16.04 -22.59 -0.82
CA LEU A 39 -16.33 -23.62 0.19
C LEU A 39 -17.06 -24.84 -0.39
N MET A 40 -17.44 -24.79 -1.66
CA MET A 40 -18.02 -25.95 -2.34
C MET A 40 -16.95 -27.03 -2.59
N SER A 41 -17.38 -28.28 -2.74
CA SER A 41 -16.52 -29.35 -3.25
C SER A 41 -16.89 -29.70 -4.69
N THR A 42 -15.95 -30.23 -5.46
CA THR A 42 -16.24 -30.69 -6.83
C THR A 42 -17.29 -31.80 -6.87
N LYS A 43 -17.37 -32.64 -5.83
CA LYS A 43 -18.46 -33.62 -5.67
C LYS A 43 -19.84 -32.98 -5.51
N PHE A 44 -19.94 -31.97 -4.65
CA PHE A 44 -21.19 -31.21 -4.47
C PHE A 44 -21.63 -30.57 -5.79
N ILE A 45 -20.70 -29.97 -6.52
CA ILE A 45 -20.99 -29.38 -7.82
C ILE A 45 -21.45 -30.44 -8.82
N ALA A 46 -20.75 -31.58 -8.90
CA ALA A 46 -21.10 -32.67 -9.80
C ALA A 46 -22.53 -33.18 -9.58
N GLU A 47 -22.93 -33.42 -8.32
CA GLU A 47 -24.30 -33.85 -7.99
C GLU A 47 -25.36 -32.82 -8.38
N ASN A 48 -25.08 -31.53 -8.20
CA ASN A 48 -26.01 -30.46 -8.59
C ASN A 48 -26.09 -30.25 -10.12
N LEU A 49 -25.06 -30.64 -10.86
CA LEU A 49 -25.04 -30.55 -12.33
C LEU A 49 -25.57 -31.81 -13.03
N LYS A 50 -25.60 -32.96 -12.35
CA LYS A 50 -25.98 -34.27 -12.89
C LYS A 50 -27.32 -34.32 -13.64
N GLN A 51 -28.29 -33.51 -13.22
CA GLN A 51 -29.62 -33.44 -13.85
C GLN A 51 -29.86 -32.16 -14.64
N THR A 52 -28.88 -31.26 -14.69
CA THR A 52 -29.00 -30.00 -15.42
C THR A 52 -28.62 -30.23 -16.88
N LYS A 53 -29.50 -29.91 -17.83
CA LYS A 53 -29.13 -29.80 -19.24
C LYS A 53 -28.51 -28.44 -19.50
N PHE A 54 -27.33 -28.43 -20.10
CA PHE A 54 -26.65 -27.20 -20.54
C PHE A 54 -25.92 -27.47 -21.87
N ASP A 55 -25.70 -26.39 -22.62
CA ASP A 55 -25.05 -26.39 -23.93
C ASP A 55 -23.78 -25.54 -23.82
N ALA A 56 -22.68 -26.20 -23.42
CA ALA A 56 -21.40 -25.57 -23.13
C ALA A 56 -20.23 -26.41 -23.67
N ASP A 57 -19.22 -25.75 -24.21
CA ASP A 57 -17.95 -26.37 -24.64
C ASP A 57 -17.03 -26.62 -23.44
N TYR A 58 -17.12 -25.75 -22.42
CA TYR A 58 -16.32 -25.77 -21.20
C TYR A 58 -17.14 -25.44 -19.96
N ILE A 59 -16.80 -26.05 -18.83
CA ILE A 59 -17.27 -25.66 -17.50
C ILE A 59 -16.10 -25.07 -16.71
N LEU A 60 -16.29 -23.87 -16.18
CA LEU A 60 -15.36 -23.23 -15.26
C LEU A 60 -15.92 -23.27 -13.84
N LEU A 61 -15.18 -23.94 -12.96
CA LEU A 61 -15.47 -23.93 -11.53
C LEU A 61 -14.82 -22.72 -10.84
N PRO A 62 -15.24 -22.33 -9.63
CA PRO A 62 -14.50 -21.35 -8.85
C PRO A 62 -13.05 -21.81 -8.64
N GLY A 63 -12.07 -20.92 -8.80
CA GLY A 63 -10.64 -21.28 -8.76
C GLY A 63 -10.20 -21.93 -7.45
N LEU A 64 -10.82 -21.53 -6.33
CA LEU A 64 -10.52 -22.02 -4.99
C LEU A 64 -11.37 -23.22 -4.53
N VAL A 65 -12.22 -23.79 -5.40
CA VAL A 65 -13.10 -24.89 -4.99
C VAL A 65 -12.29 -26.11 -4.54
N TYR A 66 -12.78 -26.90 -3.58
CA TYR A 66 -12.01 -28.06 -3.08
C TYR A 66 -12.22 -29.31 -3.95
N GLY A 67 -11.12 -29.97 -4.35
CA GLY A 67 -11.12 -31.23 -5.12
C GLY A 67 -10.80 -31.06 -6.62
N ASP A 68 -10.59 -32.17 -7.32
CA ASP A 68 -10.29 -32.17 -8.76
C ASP A 68 -11.55 -31.89 -9.59
N ALA A 69 -11.46 -30.96 -10.53
CA ALA A 69 -12.53 -30.58 -11.44
C ALA A 69 -12.91 -31.72 -12.40
N LYS A 70 -12.01 -32.69 -12.61
CA LYS A 70 -12.25 -33.88 -13.44
C LYS A 70 -13.48 -34.69 -13.00
N ILE A 71 -13.81 -34.66 -11.70
CA ILE A 71 -15.02 -35.30 -11.16
C ILE A 71 -16.30 -34.75 -11.80
N VAL A 72 -16.33 -33.43 -12.06
CA VAL A 72 -17.47 -32.78 -12.70
C VAL A 72 -17.49 -33.12 -14.19
N GLU A 73 -16.33 -33.16 -14.84
CA GLU A 73 -16.20 -33.58 -16.25
C GLU A 73 -16.72 -35.01 -16.46
N GLU A 74 -16.38 -35.95 -15.58
CA GLU A 74 -16.84 -37.35 -15.64
C GLU A 74 -18.37 -37.47 -15.54
N VAL A 75 -19.02 -36.63 -14.73
CA VAL A 75 -20.48 -36.65 -14.55
C VAL A 75 -21.21 -35.92 -15.68
N THR A 76 -20.62 -34.85 -16.22
CA THR A 76 -21.27 -33.96 -17.18
C THR A 76 -20.92 -34.25 -18.63
N GLY A 77 -19.80 -34.94 -18.89
CA GLY A 77 -19.26 -35.15 -20.23
C GLY A 77 -18.64 -33.90 -20.87
N VAL A 78 -18.53 -32.78 -20.14
CA VAL A 78 -18.01 -31.50 -20.64
C VAL A 78 -16.67 -31.19 -19.98
N ARG A 79 -15.71 -30.72 -20.79
CA ARG A 79 -14.36 -30.37 -20.30
C ARG A 79 -14.45 -29.35 -19.18
N THR A 80 -13.94 -29.72 -18.00
CA THR A 80 -14.10 -28.90 -16.79
C THR A 80 -12.76 -28.50 -16.19
N PHE A 81 -12.59 -27.22 -15.94
CA PHE A 81 -11.37 -26.66 -15.36
C PHE A 81 -11.66 -25.85 -14.10
N LYS A 82 -10.62 -25.63 -13.30
CA LYS A 82 -10.62 -24.56 -12.30
C LYS A 82 -10.53 -23.23 -13.04
N GLY A 83 -11.50 -22.37 -12.80
CA GLY A 83 -11.49 -20.98 -13.26
C GLY A 83 -10.58 -20.12 -12.38
N THR A 84 -10.85 -18.82 -12.40
CA THR A 84 -10.14 -17.85 -11.58
C THR A 84 -10.60 -17.87 -10.11
N GLU A 85 -9.70 -17.50 -9.21
CA GLU A 85 -9.95 -17.22 -7.80
C GLU A 85 -10.77 -15.93 -7.61
N GLU A 86 -10.68 -14.98 -8.53
CA GLU A 86 -11.31 -13.65 -8.45
C GLU A 86 -12.26 -13.42 -9.63
N ALA A 87 -13.54 -13.13 -9.37
CA ALA A 87 -14.55 -13.02 -10.43
C ALA A 87 -14.19 -12.03 -11.56
N TRP A 88 -13.45 -10.97 -11.24
CA TRP A 88 -13.00 -9.93 -12.18
C TRP A 88 -12.00 -10.42 -13.23
N ASP A 89 -11.25 -11.49 -12.94
CA ASP A 89 -10.25 -12.03 -13.86
C ASP A 89 -10.87 -13.06 -14.85
N LEU A 90 -12.19 -13.29 -14.78
CA LEU A 90 -12.90 -14.19 -15.70
C LEU A 90 -12.67 -13.87 -17.19
N PRO A 91 -12.68 -12.60 -17.67
CA PRO A 91 -12.45 -12.30 -19.09
C PRO A 91 -11.09 -12.81 -19.57
N ARG A 92 -10.08 -12.73 -18.71
CA ARG A 92 -8.72 -13.21 -19.00
C ARG A 92 -8.66 -14.73 -19.08
N VAL A 93 -9.38 -15.44 -18.20
CA VAL A 93 -9.50 -16.90 -18.27
C VAL A 93 -10.19 -17.33 -19.57
N ILE A 94 -11.24 -16.60 -19.97
CA ILE A 94 -11.95 -16.85 -21.22
C ILE A 94 -11.05 -16.58 -22.43
N GLU A 95 -10.28 -15.49 -22.43
CA GLU A 95 -9.32 -15.19 -23.49
C GLU A 95 -8.20 -16.23 -23.59
N ALA A 96 -7.66 -16.69 -22.45
CA ALA A 96 -6.69 -17.77 -22.40
C ALA A 96 -7.25 -19.06 -23.03
N LEU A 97 -8.50 -19.42 -22.73
CA LEU A 97 -9.17 -20.56 -23.37
C LEU A 97 -9.34 -20.37 -24.88
N LYS A 98 -9.72 -19.16 -25.34
CA LYS A 98 -9.82 -18.85 -26.79
C LYS A 98 -8.47 -19.02 -27.50
N ASN A 99 -7.39 -18.62 -26.84
CA ASN A 99 -6.02 -18.73 -27.36
C ASN A 99 -5.43 -20.14 -27.22
N GLY A 100 -6.22 -21.13 -26.80
CA GLY A 100 -5.80 -22.52 -26.70
C GLY A 100 -4.93 -22.85 -25.48
N ILE A 101 -4.86 -21.97 -24.48
CA ILE A 101 -4.16 -22.25 -23.23
C ILE A 101 -4.93 -23.32 -22.47
N GLN A 102 -4.26 -24.42 -22.16
CA GLN A 102 -4.84 -25.52 -21.40
C GLN A 102 -4.85 -25.18 -19.90
N LEU A 103 -6.06 -24.97 -19.36
CA LEU A 103 -6.26 -24.74 -17.93
C LEU A 103 -6.14 -26.05 -17.13
N SER A 104 -5.93 -25.91 -15.82
CA SER A 104 -5.77 -27.06 -14.91
C SER A 104 -7.11 -27.49 -14.29
N THR A 105 -7.24 -28.78 -14.00
CA THR A 105 -8.37 -29.33 -13.24
C THR A 105 -8.15 -29.25 -11.73
N THR A 106 -6.91 -29.01 -11.30
CA THR A 106 -6.50 -28.99 -9.88
C THR A 106 -6.03 -27.62 -9.41
N GLU A 107 -5.44 -26.82 -10.29
CA GLU A 107 -4.93 -25.48 -9.99
C GLU A 107 -5.79 -24.39 -10.63
N SER A 108 -5.96 -23.27 -9.93
CA SER A 108 -6.67 -22.09 -10.45
C SER A 108 -6.08 -21.57 -11.75
N ALA A 109 -6.93 -21.03 -12.62
CA ALA A 109 -6.53 -20.47 -13.90
C ALA A 109 -5.49 -19.35 -13.75
N ASP A 110 -5.53 -18.60 -12.63
CA ASP A 110 -4.61 -17.49 -12.36
C ASP A 110 -3.15 -17.93 -12.22
N LYS A 111 -2.93 -19.17 -11.77
CA LYS A 111 -1.58 -19.75 -11.68
C LYS A 111 -1.02 -20.13 -13.05
N ILE A 112 -1.89 -20.55 -13.97
CA ILE A 112 -1.50 -20.99 -15.32
C ILE A 112 -1.20 -19.79 -16.22
N ILE A 113 -2.02 -18.73 -16.14
CA ILE A 113 -1.95 -17.59 -17.06
C ILE A 113 -0.89 -16.55 -16.62
N GLY A 114 -0.33 -16.68 -15.40
CA GLY A 114 0.61 -15.70 -14.81
C GLY A 114 -0.06 -14.34 -14.56
N LYS A 115 0.66 -13.30 -14.12
CA LYS A 115 0.17 -11.89 -14.10
C LYS A 115 1.08 -11.04 -14.96
N MET A 116 0.82 -10.99 -16.27
CA MET A 116 1.51 -10.06 -17.17
C MET A 116 0.53 -8.97 -17.58
N ASP A 117 0.20 -8.12 -16.61
CA ASP A 117 -0.40 -6.82 -16.90
C ASP A 117 0.74 -5.80 -17.00
N ASN A 118 0.88 -5.12 -18.14
CA ASN A 118 1.77 -3.97 -18.24
C ASN A 118 1.14 -2.78 -17.50
N ILE A 119 1.29 -2.77 -16.17
CA ILE A 119 0.72 -1.77 -15.27
C ILE A 119 1.13 -0.36 -15.69
N GLU A 120 2.37 -0.18 -16.14
CA GLU A 120 2.91 1.12 -16.54
C GLU A 120 2.17 1.68 -17.77
N GLU A 121 1.88 0.84 -18.76
CA GLU A 121 1.07 1.25 -19.91
C GLU A 121 -0.38 1.58 -19.51
N LYS A 122 -0.97 0.82 -18.57
CA LYS A 122 -2.31 1.11 -18.05
C LYS A 122 -2.35 2.47 -17.35
N LEU A 123 -1.40 2.73 -16.47
CA LEU A 123 -1.28 4.03 -15.78
C LEU A 123 -1.07 5.17 -16.78
N ARG A 124 -0.26 4.97 -17.83
CA ARG A 124 -0.08 5.98 -18.89
C ARG A 124 -1.38 6.28 -19.63
N LYS A 125 -2.17 5.27 -20.00
CA LYS A 125 -3.49 5.50 -20.63
C LYS A 125 -4.45 6.24 -19.70
N MET A 126 -4.42 5.95 -18.39
CA MET A 126 -5.23 6.68 -17.42
C MET A 126 -4.85 8.16 -17.34
N GLU A 127 -3.55 8.48 -17.41
CA GLU A 127 -3.08 9.88 -17.51
C GLU A 127 -3.57 10.59 -18.77
N GLU A 128 -3.59 9.89 -19.92
CA GLU A 128 -4.06 10.42 -21.20
C GLU A 128 -5.57 10.66 -21.23
N GLU A 129 -6.36 9.77 -20.61
CA GLU A 129 -7.83 9.83 -20.57
C GLU A 129 -8.39 10.68 -19.42
N ALA A 130 -7.53 11.20 -18.55
CA ALA A 130 -7.93 11.90 -17.33
C ALA A 130 -8.74 13.16 -17.61
N LYS A 131 -9.80 13.38 -16.82
CA LYS A 131 -10.52 14.66 -16.81
C LYS A 131 -9.70 15.70 -16.04
N ILE A 132 -8.94 16.50 -16.78
CA ILE A 132 -8.14 17.60 -16.23
C ILE A 132 -9.06 18.75 -15.84
N SER A 133 -8.96 19.20 -14.59
CA SER A 133 -9.64 20.41 -14.10
C SER A 133 -8.85 21.66 -14.50
N PHE A 134 -7.54 21.67 -14.22
CA PHE A 134 -6.61 22.70 -14.65
C PHE A 134 -5.18 22.16 -14.67
N GLU A 135 -4.27 22.91 -15.30
CA GLU A 135 -2.84 22.65 -15.30
C GLU A 135 -2.09 23.87 -14.75
N ILE A 136 -1.06 23.63 -13.95
CA ILE A 136 -0.17 24.67 -13.43
C ILE A 136 1.25 24.13 -13.30
N ASN A 137 2.22 24.83 -13.90
CA ASN A 137 3.63 24.45 -13.92
C ASN A 137 3.87 22.97 -14.29
N GLY A 138 3.16 22.48 -15.30
CA GLY A 138 3.27 21.10 -15.80
C GLY A 138 2.51 20.04 -14.99
N ILE A 139 1.90 20.40 -13.86
CA ILE A 139 1.08 19.50 -13.06
C ILE A 139 -0.38 19.60 -13.50
N LYS A 140 -0.91 18.48 -14.02
CA LYS A 140 -2.32 18.33 -14.38
C LYS A 140 -3.12 17.91 -13.17
N ILE A 141 -3.92 18.83 -12.61
CA ILE A 141 -4.84 18.53 -11.52
C ILE A 141 -6.12 17.95 -12.11
N THR A 142 -6.44 16.72 -11.73
CA THR A 142 -7.60 15.98 -12.26
C THR A 142 -8.81 16.19 -11.36
N THR A 143 -10.01 16.27 -11.93
CA THR A 143 -11.24 16.40 -11.13
C THR A 143 -11.50 15.14 -10.30
N TYR A 144 -11.16 13.98 -10.85
CA TYR A 144 -11.36 12.66 -10.28
C TYR A 144 -10.13 11.78 -10.50
N PRO A 145 -9.83 10.85 -9.59
CA PRO A 145 -8.87 9.79 -9.86
C PRO A 145 -9.48 8.70 -10.76
N PRO A 146 -8.66 7.87 -11.42
CA PRO A 146 -7.22 8.05 -11.61
C PRO A 146 -6.90 9.08 -12.71
N PRO A 147 -5.69 9.68 -12.71
CA PRO A 147 -4.61 9.55 -11.73
C PRO A 147 -4.84 10.37 -10.45
N PHE A 148 -4.09 10.03 -9.40
CA PHE A 148 -3.96 10.82 -8.18
C PHE A 148 -2.74 11.75 -8.28
N ARG A 149 -2.76 12.85 -7.50
CA ARG A 149 -1.61 13.73 -7.25
C ARG A 149 -1.22 13.72 -5.78
N ILE A 150 0.07 13.68 -5.52
CA ILE A 150 0.65 13.58 -4.18
C ILE A 150 1.31 14.91 -3.84
N PHE A 151 0.79 15.56 -2.80
CA PHE A 151 1.33 16.78 -2.20
C PHE A 151 2.09 16.38 -0.94
N LEU A 152 3.36 16.74 -0.84
CA LEU A 152 4.17 16.47 0.34
C LEU A 152 4.39 17.74 1.15
N GLU A 153 3.88 17.77 2.37
CA GLU A 153 4.16 18.81 3.35
C GLU A 153 5.55 18.64 3.96
N ILE A 154 6.31 19.74 3.97
CA ILE A 154 7.61 19.85 4.62
C ILE A 154 7.66 21.13 5.48
N ASP A 155 8.34 21.01 6.62
CA ASP A 155 8.63 22.15 7.50
C ASP A 155 9.76 22.99 6.91
N ASN A 156 9.70 24.32 7.09
CA ASN A 156 10.72 25.24 6.61
C ASN A 156 12.14 24.91 7.09
N LYS A 157 12.33 24.13 8.17
CA LYS A 157 13.65 23.75 8.71
C LYS A 157 14.26 22.50 8.07
N GLN A 158 13.55 21.80 7.19
CA GLN A 158 14.08 20.57 6.58
C GLN A 158 15.16 20.86 5.52
N GLU A 159 16.17 19.99 5.45
CA GLU A 159 17.21 20.05 4.42
C GLU A 159 16.69 19.52 3.07
N PHE A 160 16.60 20.39 2.07
CA PHE A 160 15.98 20.06 0.78
C PHE A 160 16.75 19.02 -0.05
N GLU A 161 18.06 18.86 0.17
CA GLU A 161 18.89 17.84 -0.51
C GLU A 161 18.38 16.40 -0.25
N LYS A 162 17.69 16.18 0.87
CA LYS A 162 17.12 14.88 1.21
C LYS A 162 15.84 14.55 0.43
N LEU A 163 15.28 15.51 -0.32
CA LEU A 163 14.05 15.35 -1.10
C LEU A 163 14.29 14.64 -2.45
N ASP A 164 15.52 14.51 -2.92
CA ASP A 164 15.76 13.85 -4.21
C ASP A 164 15.35 12.37 -4.21
N ARG A 165 15.47 11.69 -3.05
CA ARG A 165 15.08 10.28 -2.89
C ARG A 165 13.58 10.04 -3.13
N ILE A 166 12.75 11.07 -3.00
CA ILE A 166 11.28 11.00 -3.09
C ILE A 166 10.73 11.65 -4.36
N ARG A 167 11.59 12.29 -5.18
CA ARG A 167 11.17 13.10 -6.34
C ARG A 167 10.23 12.38 -7.31
N LYS A 168 10.40 11.07 -7.48
CA LYS A 168 9.55 10.24 -8.38
C LYS A 168 8.18 9.88 -7.79
N ASN A 169 7.93 10.22 -6.53
CA ASN A 169 6.76 9.80 -5.77
C ASN A 169 5.85 10.97 -5.35
N VAL A 170 6.26 12.21 -5.65
CA VAL A 170 5.58 13.44 -5.22
C VAL A 170 5.42 14.36 -6.42
N ASP A 171 4.24 14.95 -6.56
CA ASP A 171 3.92 15.90 -7.62
C ASP A 171 4.15 17.35 -7.19
N VAL A 172 3.87 17.66 -5.91
CA VAL A 172 3.98 19.01 -5.34
C VAL A 172 4.62 18.96 -3.96
N VAL A 173 5.58 19.84 -3.68
CA VAL A 173 6.16 20.03 -2.34
C VAL A 173 5.52 21.25 -1.70
N VAL A 174 4.86 21.08 -0.56
CA VAL A 174 4.18 22.14 0.18
C VAL A 174 5.09 22.58 1.34
N LEU A 175 5.56 23.81 1.28
CA LEU A 175 6.43 24.41 2.28
C LEU A 175 5.60 25.11 3.35
N GLY A 176 5.61 24.56 4.57
CA GLY A 176 4.87 25.09 5.72
C GLY A 176 5.69 26.08 6.54
N PHE A 177 5.05 27.19 6.92
CA PHE A 177 5.55 28.19 7.85
C PHE A 177 4.67 28.23 9.12
N PRO A 178 5.28 28.28 10.32
CA PRO A 178 4.51 28.23 11.56
C PRO A 178 3.69 29.51 11.80
N VAL A 179 2.59 29.38 12.54
CA VAL A 179 1.79 30.50 13.07
C VAL A 179 2.69 31.52 13.75
N GLY A 180 2.47 32.81 13.45
CA GLY A 180 3.29 33.90 13.97
C GLY A 180 4.66 34.09 13.28
N HIS A 181 4.93 33.39 12.18
CA HIS A 181 6.04 33.69 11.27
C HIS A 181 5.69 34.91 10.40
N TYR A 182 6.68 35.79 10.15
CA TYR A 182 6.50 37.01 9.36
C TYR A 182 7.75 37.40 8.53
N ASP A 183 8.70 36.47 8.34
CA ASP A 183 9.95 36.72 7.61
C ASP A 183 9.76 36.48 6.10
N LEU A 184 9.48 37.57 5.38
CA LEU A 184 9.26 37.53 3.93
C LEU A 184 10.53 37.16 3.14
N ASP A 185 11.71 37.52 3.64
CA ASP A 185 12.97 37.18 2.96
C ASP A 185 13.25 35.69 3.09
N GLU A 186 12.97 35.09 4.25
CA GLU A 186 13.05 33.65 4.45
C GLU A 186 12.08 32.91 3.52
N VAL A 187 10.81 33.35 3.45
CA VAL A 187 9.80 32.77 2.55
C VAL A 187 10.29 32.78 1.10
N LYS A 188 10.70 33.96 0.61
CA LYS A 188 11.18 34.14 -0.75
C LYS A 188 12.38 33.23 -1.06
N ASN A 189 13.37 33.20 -0.16
CA ASN A 189 14.59 32.43 -0.37
C ASN A 189 14.30 30.93 -0.41
N LYS A 190 13.49 30.39 0.50
CA LYS A 190 13.19 28.96 0.56
C LYS A 190 12.29 28.49 -0.59
N VAL A 191 11.27 29.27 -0.95
CA VAL A 191 10.43 28.94 -2.12
C VAL A 191 11.27 28.95 -3.38
N LYS A 192 12.05 30.00 -3.61
CA LYS A 192 12.92 30.09 -4.79
C LYS A 192 13.91 28.93 -4.84
N GLN A 193 14.50 28.55 -3.72
CA GLN A 193 15.42 27.42 -3.65
C GLN A 193 14.74 26.11 -4.12
N LEU A 194 13.53 25.80 -3.64
CA LEU A 194 12.80 24.60 -4.09
C LEU A 194 12.43 24.64 -5.58
N VAL A 195 12.04 25.81 -6.08
CA VAL A 195 11.76 26.02 -7.50
C VAL A 195 13.03 25.82 -8.35
N ASP A 196 14.17 26.36 -7.92
CA ASP A 196 15.47 26.20 -8.58
C ASP A 196 15.94 24.73 -8.58
N TYR A 197 15.57 23.94 -7.56
CA TYR A 197 15.75 22.48 -7.53
C TYR A 197 14.81 21.72 -8.49
N GLY A 198 13.86 22.41 -9.13
CA GLY A 198 12.92 21.84 -10.10
C GLY A 198 11.67 21.22 -9.47
N TYR A 199 11.32 21.59 -8.24
CA TYR A 199 10.04 21.20 -7.64
C TYR A 199 8.94 22.17 -8.03
N VAL A 200 7.71 21.65 -8.15
CA VAL A 200 6.51 22.48 -8.11
C VAL A 200 6.14 22.69 -6.65
N VAL A 201 6.03 23.95 -6.26
CA VAL A 201 5.98 24.34 -4.84
C VAL A 201 4.58 24.82 -4.47
N GLY A 202 4.07 24.37 -3.33
CA GLY A 202 2.98 24.99 -2.60
C GLY A 202 3.52 25.76 -1.39
N ILE A 203 2.86 26.85 -1.01
CA ILE A 203 3.14 27.58 0.23
C ILE A 203 1.97 27.41 1.19
N ASP A 204 2.27 27.06 2.44
CA ASP A 204 1.31 27.02 3.55
C ASP A 204 1.78 27.96 4.66
N ALA A 205 1.01 29.03 4.89
CA ALA A 205 1.30 30.05 5.89
C ALA A 205 0.00 30.71 6.36
N GLU A 206 -0.01 31.19 7.60
CA GLU A 206 -1.14 31.94 8.14
C GLU A 206 -1.26 33.34 7.52
N SER A 207 -0.12 33.99 7.30
CA SER A 207 -0.04 35.40 6.87
C SER A 207 -0.34 35.54 5.36
N PRO A 208 -1.37 36.33 4.97
CA PRO A 208 -1.63 36.61 3.56
C PRO A 208 -0.45 37.27 2.85
N ARG A 209 0.38 38.03 3.58
CA ARG A 209 1.60 38.65 3.03
C ARG A 209 2.63 37.61 2.63
N GLU A 210 2.80 36.56 3.43
CA GLU A 210 3.74 35.47 3.16
C GLU A 210 3.25 34.62 2.00
N LEU A 211 1.96 34.29 1.96
CA LEU A 211 1.35 33.58 0.83
C LEU A 211 1.61 34.33 -0.50
N LYS A 212 1.42 35.65 -0.51
CA LYS A 212 1.70 36.49 -1.67
C LYS A 212 3.17 36.53 -2.03
N GLU A 213 4.07 36.63 -1.06
CA GLU A 213 5.51 36.62 -1.32
C GLU A 213 5.97 35.26 -1.86
N GLY A 214 5.43 34.16 -1.34
CA GLY A 214 5.68 32.82 -1.86
C GLY A 214 5.27 32.69 -3.32
N VAL A 215 4.09 33.18 -3.70
CA VAL A 215 3.64 33.18 -5.10
C VAL A 215 4.58 34.01 -5.99
N ARG A 216 4.99 35.20 -5.55
CA ARG A 216 5.99 36.03 -6.27
C ARG A 216 7.35 35.34 -6.41
N ALA A 217 7.71 34.51 -5.43
CA ALA A 217 8.94 33.72 -5.46
C ALA A 217 8.84 32.44 -6.31
N GLY A 218 7.65 32.09 -6.82
CA GLY A 218 7.42 30.97 -7.75
C GLY A 218 6.52 29.85 -7.23
N ALA A 219 5.93 29.99 -6.03
CA ALA A 219 4.96 29.01 -5.53
C ALA A 219 3.73 28.95 -6.46
N SER A 220 3.36 27.74 -6.83
CA SER A 220 2.25 27.43 -7.75
C SER A 220 0.94 27.16 -7.02
N PHE A 221 1.02 26.71 -5.76
CA PHE A 221 -0.13 26.40 -4.92
C PHE A 221 -0.11 27.23 -3.64
N VAL A 222 -1.30 27.64 -3.18
CA VAL A 222 -1.49 28.41 -1.95
C VAL A 222 -2.42 27.63 -1.02
N PHE A 223 -1.92 27.32 0.18
CA PHE A 223 -2.62 26.72 1.30
C PHE A 223 -2.73 27.76 2.44
N ASN A 224 -3.88 28.02 3.06
CA ASN A 224 -5.24 27.69 2.64
C ASN A 224 -6.04 28.97 2.41
N LEU A 225 -6.83 29.04 1.34
CA LEU A 225 -7.83 30.09 1.13
C LEU A 225 -9.04 29.81 2.04
N ASN A 226 -9.27 30.70 3.01
CA ASN A 226 -10.28 30.53 4.06
C ASN A 226 -11.08 31.83 4.29
N GLU A 227 -12.03 31.78 5.22
CA GLU A 227 -12.92 32.90 5.56
C GLU A 227 -12.19 34.18 5.96
N ASN A 228 -10.98 34.05 6.53
CA ASN A 228 -10.23 35.15 7.13
C ASN A 228 -9.28 35.84 6.14
N ASN A 229 -8.73 35.11 5.18
CA ASN A 229 -7.73 35.64 4.24
C ASN A 229 -8.25 35.84 2.80
N PHE A 230 -9.48 35.42 2.51
CA PHE A 230 -10.06 35.43 1.18
C PHE A 230 -9.87 36.74 0.41
N GLU A 231 -10.22 37.87 1.03
CA GLU A 231 -10.21 39.18 0.38
C GLU A 231 -8.79 39.65 0.04
N GLU A 232 -7.83 39.39 0.94
CA GLU A 232 -6.43 39.79 0.77
C GLU A 232 -5.69 39.00 -0.31
N LEU A 233 -6.18 37.80 -0.62
CA LEU A 233 -5.62 36.91 -1.64
C LEU A 233 -6.25 37.14 -3.02
N GLU A 234 -7.29 37.98 -3.13
CA GLU A 234 -7.90 38.30 -4.43
C GLU A 234 -6.89 38.84 -5.43
N GLU A 235 -5.86 39.58 -4.99
CA GLU A 235 -4.86 40.17 -5.90
C GLU A 235 -4.04 39.13 -6.67
N ILE A 236 -3.74 37.97 -6.07
CA ILE A 236 -2.96 36.88 -6.69
C ILE A 236 -3.83 35.75 -7.28
N ARG A 237 -5.15 35.94 -7.37
CA ARG A 237 -6.13 34.89 -7.75
C ARG A 237 -5.91 34.20 -9.11
N LYS A 238 -5.13 34.82 -10.00
CA LYS A 238 -4.79 34.28 -11.34
C LYS A 238 -3.38 33.67 -11.40
N GLU A 239 -2.54 33.94 -10.42
CA GLU A 239 -1.12 33.59 -10.42
C GLU A 239 -0.87 32.18 -9.87
N ALA A 240 -1.72 31.72 -8.95
CA ALA A 240 -1.60 30.41 -8.30
C ALA A 240 -2.89 29.59 -8.34
N ALA A 241 -2.79 28.32 -7.96
CA ALA A 241 -3.91 27.48 -7.58
C ALA A 241 -4.14 27.56 -6.06
N PHE A 242 -5.39 27.54 -5.62
CA PHE A 242 -5.74 27.73 -4.21
C PHE A 242 -6.41 26.48 -3.66
N VAL A 243 -5.90 26.00 -2.54
CA VAL A 243 -6.58 25.00 -1.72
C VAL A 243 -7.52 25.72 -0.77
N VAL A 244 -8.82 25.44 -0.92
CA VAL A 244 -9.88 26.05 -0.14
C VAL A 244 -10.17 25.16 1.04
N ALA A 245 -9.71 25.58 2.22
CA ALA A 245 -9.91 24.85 3.46
C ALA A 245 -10.48 25.78 4.53
N PRO A 246 -11.55 25.38 5.24
CA PRO A 246 -12.20 26.21 6.24
C PRO A 246 -11.32 26.36 7.48
N PHE A 247 -11.32 27.56 8.07
CA PHE A 247 -10.68 27.80 9.37
C PHE A 247 -11.55 27.28 10.53
N ASN A 248 -12.88 27.31 10.36
CA ASN A 248 -13.81 26.78 11.36
C ASN A 248 -13.72 25.25 11.48
N THR A 249 -13.89 24.72 12.70
CA THR A 249 -13.84 23.28 12.99
C THR A 249 -15.18 22.58 12.81
N GLU A 250 -16.28 23.33 12.80
CA GLU A 250 -17.65 22.84 12.61
C GLU A 250 -18.15 23.08 11.18
N ASN A 251 -19.08 22.24 10.70
CA ASN A 251 -19.73 22.36 9.38
C ASN A 251 -18.77 22.56 8.19
N ARG A 252 -17.54 22.02 8.30
CA ARG A 252 -16.45 22.22 7.33
C ARG A 252 -16.84 21.93 5.89
N GLY A 253 -17.66 20.91 5.63
CA GLY A 253 -18.14 20.59 4.29
C GLY A 253 -18.96 21.72 3.66
N GLU A 254 -19.94 22.26 4.39
CA GLU A 254 -20.79 23.38 3.92
C GLU A 254 -19.96 24.64 3.70
N ILE A 255 -19.10 24.99 4.66
CA ILE A 255 -18.24 26.17 4.58
C ILE A 255 -17.31 26.07 3.35
N THR A 256 -16.72 24.90 3.10
CA THR A 256 -15.89 24.66 1.93
C THR A 256 -16.67 24.88 0.63
N ILE A 257 -17.89 24.37 0.55
CA ILE A 257 -18.76 24.56 -0.63
C ILE A 257 -19.03 26.04 -0.89
N ASP A 258 -19.38 26.78 0.15
CA ASP A 258 -19.71 28.20 0.03
C ASP A 258 -18.49 29.06 -0.32
N LEU A 259 -17.34 28.77 0.30
CA LEU A 259 -16.08 29.43 -0.04
C LEU A 259 -15.65 29.15 -1.48
N VAL A 260 -15.75 27.90 -1.96
CA VAL A 260 -15.42 27.56 -3.35
C VAL A 260 -16.33 28.31 -4.33
N LYS A 261 -17.64 28.35 -4.06
CA LYS A 261 -18.60 29.10 -4.90
C LYS A 261 -18.27 30.60 -4.93
N LYS A 262 -17.98 31.19 -3.77
CA LYS A 262 -17.60 32.60 -3.63
C LYS A 262 -16.29 32.90 -4.36
N ALA A 263 -15.28 32.04 -4.20
CA ALA A 263 -14.00 32.15 -4.90
C ALA A 263 -14.17 32.11 -6.42
N LYS A 264 -14.97 31.17 -6.92
CA LYS A 264 -15.26 31.07 -8.36
C LYS A 264 -15.93 32.33 -8.89
N GLN A 265 -16.89 32.90 -8.16
CA GLN A 265 -17.55 34.17 -8.52
C GLN A 265 -16.59 35.36 -8.55
N LYS A 266 -15.58 35.37 -7.67
CA LYS A 266 -14.53 36.40 -7.63
C LYS A 266 -13.41 36.17 -8.65
N GLY A 267 -13.50 35.12 -9.46
CA GLY A 267 -12.57 34.85 -10.55
C GLY A 267 -11.31 34.10 -10.13
N PHE A 268 -11.36 33.31 -9.06
CA PHE A 268 -10.37 32.28 -8.82
C PHE A 268 -10.65 31.08 -9.74
N ASP A 269 -9.78 30.84 -10.71
CA ASP A 269 -10.03 29.83 -11.76
C ASP A 269 -9.51 28.44 -11.39
N LYS A 270 -8.50 28.39 -10.51
CA LYS A 270 -7.77 27.17 -10.13
C LYS A 270 -8.00 26.89 -8.65
N LEU A 271 -9.03 26.10 -8.36
CA LEU A 271 -9.48 25.81 -7.00
C LEU A 271 -9.41 24.30 -6.73
N ILE A 272 -8.96 23.94 -5.54
CA ILE A 272 -9.04 22.58 -4.99
C ILE A 272 -9.79 22.68 -3.66
N ALA A 273 -10.84 21.88 -3.48
CA ALA A 273 -11.60 21.88 -2.23
C ALA A 273 -10.96 20.95 -1.20
N ASP A 274 -10.85 21.37 0.06
CA ASP A 274 -10.41 20.54 1.17
C ASP A 274 -11.25 20.82 2.44
N PRO A 275 -12.31 20.03 2.72
CA PRO A 275 -13.06 20.13 3.97
C PRO A 275 -12.29 19.65 5.22
N VAL A 276 -11.00 19.31 5.08
CA VAL A 276 -10.06 18.90 6.12
C VAL A 276 -10.42 17.57 6.77
N LEU A 277 -9.56 16.57 6.59
CA LEU A 277 -9.68 15.29 7.28
C LEU A 277 -9.36 15.46 8.77
N SER A 278 -10.25 14.99 9.64
CA SER A 278 -10.04 15.05 11.08
C SER A 278 -9.18 13.92 11.61
N PRO A 279 -8.45 14.15 12.72
CA PRO A 279 -7.76 13.09 13.42
C PRO A 279 -8.70 11.97 13.90
N PRO A 280 -8.15 10.76 14.07
CA PRO A 280 -8.84 9.64 14.72
C PRO A 280 -9.42 10.06 16.08
N LEU A 281 -10.64 9.62 16.37
CA LEU A 281 -11.38 9.95 17.60
C LEU A 281 -11.69 11.45 17.78
N ARG A 282 -11.40 12.31 16.79
CA ARG A 282 -11.72 13.74 16.76
C ARG A 282 -12.63 14.11 15.59
N GLY A 283 -13.46 13.18 15.15
CA GLY A 283 -14.41 13.37 14.04
C GLY A 283 -13.96 12.85 12.68
N LEU A 284 -12.96 11.95 12.62
CA LEU A 284 -12.50 11.32 11.37
C LEU A 284 -13.66 10.85 10.47
N VAL A 285 -14.58 10.03 11.00
CA VAL A 285 -15.73 9.52 10.23
C VAL A 285 -16.64 10.67 9.76
N SER A 286 -16.93 11.63 10.62
CA SER A 286 -17.75 12.80 10.26
C SER A 286 -17.09 13.64 9.16
N SER A 287 -15.77 13.80 9.19
CA SER A 287 -15.03 14.50 8.13
C SER A 287 -15.06 13.72 6.81
N ILE A 288 -15.00 12.38 6.82
CA ILE A 288 -15.17 11.52 5.63
C ILE A 288 -16.58 11.71 5.02
N ILE A 289 -17.62 11.80 5.85
CA ILE A 289 -18.98 12.13 5.39
C ILE A 289 -19.02 13.54 4.79
N GLY A 290 -18.30 14.49 5.39
CA GLY A 290 -18.11 15.84 4.85
C GLY A 290 -17.50 15.83 3.45
N TYR A 291 -16.45 15.04 3.21
CA TYR A 291 -15.88 14.85 1.88
C TYR A 291 -16.89 14.32 0.87
N LYS A 292 -17.70 13.33 1.26
CA LYS A 292 -18.77 12.80 0.39
C LYS A 292 -19.76 13.90 0.00
N TYR A 293 -20.21 14.69 0.96
CA TYR A 293 -21.14 15.80 0.72
C TYR A 293 -20.55 16.88 -0.21
N VAL A 294 -19.28 17.26 0.01
CA VAL A 294 -18.56 18.18 -0.87
C VAL A 294 -18.46 17.62 -2.28
N ARG A 295 -18.11 16.34 -2.44
CA ARG A 295 -18.02 15.70 -3.77
C ARG A 295 -19.36 15.67 -4.50
N GLU A 296 -20.45 15.30 -3.82
CA GLU A 296 -21.78 15.25 -4.43
C GLU A 296 -22.24 16.64 -4.91
N THR A 297 -21.82 17.69 -4.20
CA THR A 297 -22.20 19.09 -4.49
C THR A 297 -21.28 19.76 -5.52
N LEU A 298 -19.96 19.55 -5.45
CA LEU A 298 -18.95 20.16 -6.31
C LEU A 298 -18.35 19.13 -7.29
N GLN A 299 -19.10 18.81 -8.34
CA GLN A 299 -18.74 17.77 -9.30
C GLN A 299 -17.64 18.16 -10.29
N ASP A 300 -17.36 19.45 -10.47
CA ASP A 300 -16.34 19.97 -11.38
C ASP A 300 -15.05 20.38 -10.67
N ILE A 301 -15.05 20.40 -9.34
CA ILE A 301 -13.93 20.86 -8.53
C ILE A 301 -13.09 19.65 -8.06
N PRO A 302 -11.76 19.67 -8.23
CA PRO A 302 -10.87 18.67 -7.66
C PRO A 302 -10.86 18.79 -6.13
N ILE A 303 -10.68 17.67 -5.44
CA ILE A 303 -10.66 17.62 -3.97
C ILE A 303 -9.29 17.15 -3.51
N LEU A 304 -8.82 17.71 -2.40
CA LEU A 304 -7.62 17.29 -1.69
C LEU A 304 -7.99 16.69 -0.34
N MET A 305 -7.33 15.60 0.04
CA MET A 305 -7.46 14.98 1.38
C MET A 305 -6.10 14.89 2.07
N GLY A 306 -5.97 15.57 3.21
CA GLY A 306 -4.81 15.47 4.10
C GLY A 306 -4.79 14.16 4.89
N ILE A 307 -4.26 13.09 4.30
CA ILE A 307 -4.15 11.78 4.97
C ILE A 307 -3.08 11.77 6.07
N LEU A 308 -2.19 12.77 6.09
CA LEU A 308 -1.25 13.00 7.21
C LEU A 308 -1.96 13.20 8.55
N ASN A 309 -3.16 13.81 8.56
CA ASN A 309 -3.98 14.03 9.76
C ASN A 309 -4.43 12.73 10.44
N VAL A 310 -4.31 11.59 9.76
CA VAL A 310 -4.58 10.26 10.31
C VAL A 310 -3.29 9.47 10.46
N THR A 311 -2.48 9.43 9.42
CA THR A 311 -1.27 8.60 9.38
C THR A 311 -0.21 9.03 10.37
N GLU A 312 -0.11 10.32 10.75
CA GLU A 312 0.80 10.75 11.81
C GLU A 312 0.25 10.43 13.21
N LEU A 313 -1.08 10.50 13.40
CA LEU A 313 -1.73 10.55 14.71
C LEU A 313 -2.28 9.19 15.21
N ILE A 314 -1.76 8.08 14.68
CA ILE A 314 -1.99 6.72 15.19
C ILE A 314 -0.65 5.99 15.30
N ASP A 315 -0.32 5.41 16.45
CA ASP A 315 0.87 4.55 16.62
C ASP A 315 0.68 3.16 15.96
N ALA A 316 0.55 3.14 14.64
CA ALA A 316 0.48 1.97 13.78
C ALA A 316 1.27 2.18 12.48
N ASP A 317 1.53 1.08 11.76
CA ASP A 317 2.29 1.07 10.50
C ASP A 317 1.59 1.94 9.43
N SER A 318 2.30 2.95 8.92
CA SER A 318 1.79 3.89 7.91
C SER A 318 1.40 3.20 6.61
N ILE A 319 2.12 2.15 6.24
CA ILE A 319 1.96 1.40 4.99
C ILE A 319 0.50 0.97 4.76
N GLY A 320 -0.09 0.26 5.73
CA GLY A 320 -1.47 -0.22 5.63
C GLY A 320 -2.50 0.90 5.73
N MET A 321 -2.20 1.93 6.53
CA MET A 321 -3.07 3.09 6.71
C MET A 321 -3.15 3.93 5.43
N ASN A 322 -2.00 4.21 4.80
CA ASN A 322 -1.88 4.91 3.53
C ASN A 322 -2.64 4.17 2.43
N ALA A 323 -2.54 2.83 2.37
CA ALA A 323 -3.30 2.01 1.44
C ALA A 323 -4.82 2.18 1.61
N LEU A 324 -5.30 2.08 2.85
CA LEU A 324 -6.72 2.20 3.18
C LEU A 324 -7.27 3.60 2.91
N LEU A 325 -6.56 4.64 3.34
CA LEU A 325 -6.98 6.04 3.13
C LEU A 325 -6.98 6.41 1.65
N THR A 326 -6.02 5.89 0.86
CA THR A 326 -6.02 6.06 -0.60
C THR A 326 -7.20 5.37 -1.26
N ALA A 327 -7.61 4.18 -0.78
CA ALA A 327 -8.81 3.50 -1.25
C ALA A 327 -10.07 4.31 -0.97
N ILE A 328 -10.22 4.83 0.26
CA ILE A 328 -11.32 5.73 0.65
C ILE A 328 -11.35 6.98 -0.23
N ALA A 329 -10.19 7.61 -0.46
CA ALA A 329 -10.07 8.75 -1.35
C ALA A 329 -10.52 8.40 -2.78
N GLY A 330 -10.11 7.24 -3.30
CA GLY A 330 -10.56 6.73 -4.59
C GLY A 330 -12.08 6.56 -4.70
N GLU A 331 -12.71 5.95 -3.68
CA GLU A 331 -14.18 5.79 -3.62
C GLU A 331 -14.92 7.13 -3.56
N LEU A 332 -14.35 8.12 -2.86
CA LEU A 332 -14.90 9.48 -2.77
C LEU A 332 -14.55 10.35 -3.99
N GLY A 333 -13.85 9.79 -4.98
CA GLY A 333 -13.42 10.53 -6.17
C GLY A 333 -12.44 11.66 -5.86
N ILE A 334 -11.62 11.54 -4.82
CA ILE A 334 -10.65 12.55 -4.39
C ILE A 334 -9.33 12.28 -5.12
N SER A 335 -8.88 13.25 -5.90
CA SER A 335 -7.73 13.11 -6.79
C SER A 335 -6.42 13.61 -6.20
N ASN A 336 -6.43 14.35 -5.09
CA ASN A 336 -5.22 14.92 -4.51
C ASN A 336 -5.06 14.45 -3.07
N LEU A 337 -3.86 14.00 -2.69
CA LEU A 337 -3.53 13.51 -1.35
C LEU A 337 -2.41 14.35 -0.77
N LEU A 338 -2.63 14.92 0.41
CA LEU A 338 -1.59 15.62 1.16
C LEU A 338 -1.02 14.68 2.24
N ILE A 339 0.30 14.53 2.20
CA ILE A 339 1.09 13.61 3.02
C ILE A 339 2.24 14.35 3.70
N MET A 340 2.91 13.70 4.64
CA MET A 340 4.16 14.18 5.22
C MET A 340 5.16 13.03 5.39
N GLU A 341 6.44 13.34 5.51
CA GLU A 341 7.49 12.37 5.85
C GLU A 341 8.27 12.79 7.10
N LYS A 342 7.80 12.39 8.28
CA LYS A 342 8.47 12.67 9.55
C LYS A 342 8.29 11.54 10.55
N GLY A 343 9.35 11.22 11.28
CA GLY A 343 9.32 10.17 12.31
C GLY A 343 8.81 8.85 11.74
N LYS A 344 7.67 8.37 12.27
CA LYS A 344 7.07 7.09 11.86
C LYS A 344 6.52 7.06 10.43
N THR A 345 6.28 8.22 9.80
CA THR A 345 5.80 8.31 8.41
C THR A 345 6.94 8.45 7.39
N ARG A 346 8.18 8.14 7.79
CA ARG A 346 9.30 8.05 6.84
C ARG A 346 8.95 7.08 5.71
N TRP A 347 9.19 7.48 4.46
CA TRP A 347 8.80 6.77 3.23
C TRP A 347 7.31 6.83 2.86
N SER A 348 6.49 7.64 3.54
CA SER A 348 5.08 7.84 3.17
C SER A 348 4.90 8.24 1.70
N SER A 349 5.83 8.98 1.10
CA SER A 349 5.75 9.30 -0.34
C SER A 349 5.78 8.05 -1.23
N TRP A 350 6.67 7.10 -0.95
CA TRP A 350 6.74 5.85 -1.68
C TRP A 350 5.50 4.99 -1.40
N GLU A 351 5.09 4.87 -0.13
CA GLU A 351 3.91 4.10 0.27
C GLU A 351 2.65 4.58 -0.46
N VAL A 352 2.41 5.89 -0.44
CA VAL A 352 1.24 6.51 -1.08
C VAL A 352 1.37 6.45 -2.61
N SER A 353 2.57 6.60 -3.18
CA SER A 353 2.78 6.40 -4.63
C SER A 353 2.44 4.98 -5.08
N GLN A 354 2.77 3.95 -4.29
CA GLN A 354 2.35 2.58 -4.61
C GLN A 354 0.84 2.40 -4.39
N ALA A 355 0.29 2.96 -3.32
CA ALA A 355 -1.15 2.90 -3.03
C ALA A 355 -1.96 3.54 -4.16
N THR A 356 -1.59 4.72 -4.64
CA THR A 356 -2.34 5.43 -5.70
C THR A 356 -2.31 4.65 -7.02
N LYS A 357 -1.17 4.06 -7.40
CA LYS A 357 -1.08 3.18 -8.57
C LYS A 357 -1.96 1.95 -8.42
N MET A 358 -1.94 1.34 -7.23
CA MET A 358 -2.76 0.18 -6.91
C MET A 358 -4.26 0.51 -7.03
N ILE A 359 -4.70 1.59 -6.39
CA ILE A 359 -6.10 2.02 -6.42
C ILE A 359 -6.51 2.50 -7.83
N SER A 360 -5.62 3.12 -8.60
CA SER A 360 -5.89 3.55 -9.97
C SER A 360 -6.24 2.37 -10.89
N VAL A 361 -5.45 1.29 -10.82
CA VAL A 361 -5.70 0.06 -11.58
C VAL A 361 -7.01 -0.59 -11.12
N ALA A 362 -7.22 -0.69 -9.81
CA ALA A 362 -8.43 -1.26 -9.23
C ALA A 362 -9.70 -0.52 -9.68
N LEU A 363 -9.70 0.82 -9.62
CA LEU A 363 -10.83 1.66 -10.05
C LEU A 363 -11.12 1.51 -11.55
N LYS A 364 -10.09 1.57 -12.41
CA LYS A 364 -10.27 1.49 -13.86
C LYS A 364 -10.84 0.14 -14.31
N GLU A 365 -10.43 -0.93 -13.62
CA GLU A 365 -10.84 -2.30 -13.93
C GLU A 365 -12.08 -2.74 -13.14
N ASN A 366 -12.64 -1.84 -12.33
CA ASN A 366 -13.75 -2.10 -11.43
C ASN A 366 -13.51 -3.33 -10.53
N ARG A 367 -12.27 -3.57 -10.09
CA ARG A 367 -11.91 -4.73 -9.26
C ARG A 367 -11.37 -4.32 -7.91
N LEU A 368 -11.32 -5.28 -6.98
CA LEU A 368 -10.73 -5.05 -5.67
C LEU A 368 -9.22 -4.74 -5.81
N PRO A 369 -8.64 -3.91 -4.91
CA PRO A 369 -7.20 -3.61 -4.88
C PRO A 369 -6.40 -4.78 -4.28
N LYS A 370 -6.65 -5.98 -4.79
CA LYS A 370 -6.03 -7.23 -4.38
C LYS A 370 -5.43 -7.86 -5.61
N ASP A 371 -4.19 -8.32 -5.48
CA ASP A 371 -3.60 -9.20 -6.48
C ASP A 371 -3.40 -8.57 -7.87
N ILE A 372 -3.30 -7.24 -7.96
CA ILE A 372 -3.17 -6.51 -9.24
C ILE A 372 -1.73 -6.25 -9.70
N GLY A 373 -0.75 -6.88 -9.06
CA GLY A 373 0.69 -6.75 -9.39
C GLY A 373 1.44 -5.60 -8.68
N ILE A 374 0.72 -4.74 -7.94
CA ILE A 374 1.29 -3.80 -6.97
C ILE A 374 0.80 -4.23 -5.57
N ASP A 375 1.68 -4.21 -4.58
CA ASP A 375 1.30 -4.43 -3.19
C ASP A 375 2.19 -3.65 -2.20
N LEU A 376 1.71 -3.60 -0.97
CA LEU A 376 2.31 -2.92 0.17
C LEU A 376 2.69 -3.94 1.27
N LEU A 377 3.03 -5.17 0.88
CA LEU A 377 3.42 -6.24 1.80
C LEU A 377 4.93 -6.18 2.06
N VAL A 378 5.33 -5.47 3.12
CA VAL A 378 6.76 -5.25 3.44
C VAL A 378 7.36 -6.34 4.35
N LEU A 379 6.62 -6.80 5.37
CA LEU A 379 7.13 -7.75 6.37
C LEU A 379 6.77 -9.22 6.09
N LYS A 380 6.04 -9.50 5.01
CA LYS A 380 5.49 -10.81 4.71
C LYS A 380 5.53 -11.05 3.22
N ASP A 381 5.90 -12.27 2.82
CA ASP A 381 5.74 -12.66 1.43
C ASP A 381 4.26 -12.79 1.07
N LYS A 382 3.90 -12.19 -0.07
CA LYS A 382 2.58 -12.33 -0.71
C LYS A 382 2.20 -13.79 -0.93
N ARG A 383 3.17 -14.61 -1.35
CA ARG A 383 3.03 -16.04 -1.56
C ARG A 383 4.14 -16.74 -0.79
N ARG A 384 3.76 -17.66 0.10
CA ARG A 384 4.73 -18.49 0.82
C ARG A 384 4.91 -19.80 0.08
N PHE A 385 6.10 -20.01 -0.46
CA PHE A 385 6.50 -21.30 -0.99
C PHE A 385 7.04 -22.12 0.18
N ARG A 386 6.37 -23.23 0.50
CA ARG A 386 6.83 -24.16 1.52
C ARG A 386 7.57 -25.27 0.80
N GLU A 387 8.89 -25.27 0.92
CA GLU A 387 9.69 -26.43 0.57
C GLU A 387 9.55 -27.46 1.68
N SER A 388 9.20 -28.70 1.32
CA SER A 388 9.23 -29.83 2.24
C SER A 388 10.46 -30.66 1.95
N PHE A 389 11.37 -30.71 2.91
CA PHE A 389 12.49 -31.64 2.90
C PHE A 389 12.17 -32.77 3.88
N ASN A 390 12.46 -34.01 3.49
CA ASN A 390 12.61 -35.09 4.46
C ASN A 390 13.91 -34.80 5.20
N ALA A 391 13.80 -34.42 6.48
CA ALA A 391 14.97 -34.22 7.31
C ALA A 391 15.43 -35.58 7.85
N ASP A 392 16.69 -35.94 7.64
CA ASP A 392 17.29 -37.15 8.24
C ASP A 392 17.29 -37.08 9.78
N VAL A 393 17.35 -35.86 10.33
CA VAL A 393 17.31 -35.59 11.77
C VAL A 393 16.34 -34.43 12.03
N ILE A 394 15.36 -34.66 12.90
CA ILE A 394 14.41 -33.64 13.36
C ILE A 394 14.75 -33.25 14.79
N VAL A 395 15.11 -31.98 15.01
CA VAL A 395 15.43 -31.43 16.33
C VAL A 395 14.13 -31.01 17.04
N ASN A 396 13.58 -31.89 17.87
CA ASN A 396 12.30 -31.67 18.59
C ASN A 396 12.45 -31.16 20.03
N ARG A 397 13.68 -30.85 20.45
CA ARG A 397 14.00 -30.35 21.79
C ARG A 397 15.09 -29.32 21.71
N ARG A 398 15.17 -28.46 22.72
CA ARG A 398 16.33 -27.59 22.91
C ARG A 398 17.56 -28.49 23.13
N ILE A 399 18.60 -28.26 22.34
CA ILE A 399 19.92 -28.84 22.58
C ILE A 399 20.61 -27.85 23.51
N GLU A 400 20.91 -28.30 24.72
CA GLU A 400 21.65 -27.46 25.66
C GLU A 400 23.09 -27.29 25.15
N PRO A 401 23.64 -26.07 25.20
CA PRO A 401 24.95 -25.80 24.66
C PRO A 401 26.03 -26.49 25.49
N GLU A 402 27.05 -27.03 24.84
CA GLU A 402 28.29 -27.39 25.52
C GLU A 402 29.03 -26.11 25.91
N MET A 403 29.16 -25.86 27.22
CA MET A 403 29.83 -24.66 27.70
C MET A 403 31.30 -24.68 27.30
N ASP A 404 31.68 -23.68 26.51
CA ASP A 404 33.05 -23.47 26.08
C ASP A 404 33.86 -22.82 27.22
N ASN A 405 34.97 -23.43 27.59
CA ASN A 405 35.84 -22.93 28.67
C ASN A 405 36.81 -21.83 28.21
N THR A 406 36.73 -21.38 26.95
CA THR A 406 37.72 -20.46 26.34
C THR A 406 37.36 -18.98 26.45
N GLY A 407 36.10 -18.63 26.71
CA GLY A 407 35.62 -17.25 26.85
C GLY A 407 34.12 -17.12 26.60
N PHE A 408 33.59 -15.89 26.60
CA PHE A 408 32.19 -15.59 26.27
C PHE A 408 32.06 -14.41 25.30
N ALA A 409 31.02 -14.46 24.46
CA ALA A 409 30.69 -13.43 23.47
C ALA A 409 29.50 -12.57 23.90
N LYS A 410 29.68 -11.25 23.86
CA LYS A 410 28.63 -10.26 24.05
C LYS A 410 28.35 -9.56 22.72
N ILE A 411 27.15 -9.74 22.20
CA ILE A 411 26.68 -9.09 20.97
C ILE A 411 26.04 -7.75 21.34
N PHE A 412 26.22 -6.75 20.49
CA PHE A 412 25.64 -5.41 20.69
C PHE A 412 25.17 -4.80 19.37
N VAL A 413 24.22 -3.88 19.49
CA VAL A 413 23.76 -2.99 18.41
C VAL A 413 24.03 -1.55 18.84
N SER A 414 24.46 -0.70 17.91
CA SER A 414 24.78 0.72 18.08
C SER A 414 24.32 1.51 16.86
N GLU A 415 24.33 2.84 16.92
CA GLU A 415 23.83 3.73 15.85
C GLU A 415 24.51 3.49 14.48
N ASP A 416 25.81 3.24 14.48
CA ASP A 416 26.65 3.10 13.29
C ASP A 416 26.98 1.63 12.93
N GLY A 417 26.38 0.66 13.62
CA GLY A 417 26.49 -0.77 13.28
C GLY A 417 26.26 -1.70 14.46
N PHE A 418 26.62 -2.96 14.30
CA PHE A 418 26.50 -3.99 15.34
C PHE A 418 27.78 -4.83 15.39
N GLY A 419 27.93 -5.65 16.42
CA GLY A 419 29.19 -6.34 16.64
C GLY A 419 29.20 -7.32 17.78
N VAL A 420 30.38 -7.85 18.02
CA VAL A 420 30.70 -8.81 19.08
C VAL A 420 31.88 -8.32 19.91
N GLU A 421 31.75 -8.39 21.22
CA GLU A 421 32.83 -8.27 22.19
C GLU A 421 33.12 -9.67 22.75
N TRP A 422 34.32 -10.17 22.49
CA TRP A 422 34.78 -11.44 23.04
C TRP A 422 35.63 -11.21 24.28
N ILE A 423 35.32 -11.95 25.34
CA ILE A 423 35.99 -11.88 26.63
C ILE A 423 36.49 -13.29 26.98
N GLY A 424 37.78 -13.53 26.74
CA GLY A 424 38.49 -14.75 27.12
C GLY A 424 39.88 -14.41 27.64
N LYS A 425 40.90 -15.19 27.27
CA LYS A 425 42.30 -14.87 27.60
C LYS A 425 42.73 -13.48 27.12
N ASN A 426 42.22 -13.05 25.97
CA ASN A 426 42.36 -11.70 25.43
C ASN A 426 40.97 -11.13 25.13
N LYS A 427 40.79 -9.82 25.36
CA LYS A 427 39.57 -9.10 25.03
C LYS A 427 39.67 -8.53 23.61
N ILE A 428 38.65 -8.75 22.77
CA ILE A 428 38.57 -8.15 21.43
C ILE A 428 37.14 -7.73 21.09
N THR A 429 36.99 -6.57 20.45
CA THR A 429 35.70 -6.06 19.97
C THR A 429 35.76 -5.89 18.46
N ILE A 430 34.78 -6.46 17.75
CA ILE A 430 34.65 -6.41 16.30
C ILE A 430 33.28 -5.85 15.97
N LYS A 431 33.25 -4.86 15.07
CA LYS A 431 32.04 -4.14 14.67
C LYS A 431 31.97 -4.03 13.15
N GLY A 432 30.76 -4.06 12.60
CA GLY A 432 30.51 -3.88 11.19
C GLY A 432 29.02 -3.75 10.88
N LYS A 433 28.66 -3.98 9.62
CA LYS A 433 27.27 -3.97 9.13
C LYS A 433 26.84 -5.30 8.50
N ASP A 434 27.69 -6.31 8.56
CA ASP A 434 27.48 -7.64 8.00
C ASP A 434 27.85 -8.69 9.06
N GLY A 435 26.85 -9.40 9.60
CA GLY A 435 27.03 -10.30 10.73
C GLY A 435 27.93 -11.48 10.41
N LEU A 436 27.86 -11.97 9.17
CA LEU A 436 28.69 -13.07 8.70
C LEU A 436 30.18 -12.70 8.66
N SER A 437 30.51 -11.50 8.19
CA SER A 437 31.89 -10.99 8.16
C SER A 437 32.43 -10.74 9.56
N ILE A 438 31.61 -10.17 10.45
CA ILE A 438 31.97 -9.97 11.87
C ILE A 438 32.29 -11.31 12.52
N GLY A 439 31.44 -12.33 12.34
CA GLY A 439 31.66 -13.67 12.88
C GLY A 439 32.91 -14.34 12.30
N ARG A 440 33.13 -14.24 10.98
CA ARG A 440 34.33 -14.77 10.32
C ARG A 440 35.62 -14.10 10.82
N GLU A 441 35.59 -12.79 11.02
CA GLU A 441 36.73 -12.05 11.54
C GLU A 441 37.03 -12.42 13.00
N LEU A 442 36.01 -12.64 13.81
CA LEU A 442 36.17 -13.12 15.18
C LEU A 442 36.90 -14.48 15.22
N ILE A 443 36.43 -15.45 14.43
CA ILE A 443 37.01 -16.80 14.38
C ILE A 443 38.48 -16.78 13.90
N ARG A 444 38.86 -15.82 13.04
CA ARG A 444 40.25 -15.67 12.59
C ARG A 444 41.17 -15.13 13.69
N ARG A 445 40.66 -14.33 14.62
CA ARG A 445 41.45 -13.65 15.66
C ARG A 445 41.48 -14.38 16.98
N VAL A 446 40.39 -15.06 17.33
CA VAL A 446 40.27 -15.82 18.56
C VAL A 446 40.51 -17.29 18.24
N LYS A 447 41.57 -17.86 18.83
CA LYS A 447 41.86 -19.28 18.75
C LYS A 447 40.95 -20.05 19.70
N ASP A 448 40.61 -21.28 19.32
CA ASP A 448 39.90 -22.26 20.15
C ASP A 448 38.40 -21.99 20.43
N ILE A 449 37.72 -21.17 19.63
CA ILE A 449 36.24 -21.08 19.70
C ILE A 449 35.63 -22.42 19.27
N SER A 450 34.79 -23.02 20.12
CA SER A 450 34.08 -24.25 19.79
C SER A 450 33.10 -24.07 18.61
N LYS A 451 32.80 -25.14 17.88
CA LYS A 451 31.86 -25.08 16.75
C LYS A 451 30.46 -24.65 17.21
N GLU A 452 30.01 -25.10 18.38
CA GLU A 452 28.70 -24.70 18.93
C GLU A 452 28.67 -23.22 19.32
N HIS A 453 29.76 -22.72 19.91
CA HIS A 453 29.86 -21.32 20.28
C HIS A 453 29.92 -20.41 19.03
N ALA A 454 30.61 -20.83 17.97
CA ALA A 454 30.60 -20.14 16.69
C ALA A 454 29.19 -20.08 16.07
N VAL A 455 28.40 -21.15 16.16
CA VAL A 455 26.99 -21.18 15.72
C VAL A 455 26.14 -20.21 16.54
N TYR A 456 26.28 -20.22 17.88
CA TYR A 456 25.56 -19.28 18.77
C TYR A 456 25.88 -17.82 18.44
N ILE A 457 27.16 -17.49 18.27
CA ILE A 457 27.60 -16.15 17.90
C ILE A 457 27.02 -15.76 16.54
N GLY A 458 27.02 -16.67 15.57
CA GLY A 458 26.40 -16.42 14.26
C GLY A 458 24.89 -16.18 14.36
N TYR A 459 24.18 -16.95 15.18
CA TYR A 459 22.75 -16.80 15.42
C TYR A 459 22.40 -15.45 16.07
N GLU A 460 23.12 -15.06 17.12
CA GLU A 460 22.91 -13.78 17.80
C GLU A 460 23.38 -12.58 16.95
N LEU A 461 24.45 -12.72 16.16
CA LEU A 461 24.85 -11.71 15.17
C LEU A 461 23.79 -11.53 14.09
N ALA A 462 23.17 -12.61 13.59
CA ALA A 462 22.07 -12.51 12.63
C ALA A 462 20.84 -11.82 13.24
N LYS A 463 20.52 -12.10 14.51
CA LYS A 463 19.46 -11.38 15.23
C LYS A 463 19.80 -9.89 15.41
N ALA A 464 21.03 -9.57 15.77
CA ALA A 464 21.49 -8.19 15.90
C ALA A 464 21.49 -7.46 14.55
N GLU A 465 21.82 -8.17 13.47
CA GLU A 465 21.73 -7.66 12.10
C GLU A 465 20.29 -7.33 11.72
N ILE A 466 19.34 -8.25 11.94
CA ILE A 466 17.91 -8.00 11.68
C ILE A 466 17.39 -6.89 12.60
N ALA A 467 17.81 -6.85 13.87
CA ALA A 467 17.42 -5.77 14.79
C ALA A 467 17.94 -4.41 14.30
N TYR A 468 19.19 -4.34 13.84
CA TYR A 468 19.79 -3.15 13.26
C TYR A 468 19.08 -2.73 11.96
N GLN A 469 18.75 -3.68 11.09
CA GLN A 469 18.02 -3.42 9.84
C GLN A 469 16.59 -2.94 10.07
N LEU A 470 15.94 -3.42 11.14
CA LEU A 470 14.55 -3.11 11.49
C LEU A 470 14.40 -2.01 12.55
N ASP A 471 15.50 -1.36 12.95
CA ASP A 471 15.56 -0.35 14.02
C ASP A 471 14.88 -0.81 15.33
N LYS A 472 15.15 -2.05 15.71
CA LYS A 472 14.62 -2.68 16.91
C LYS A 472 15.69 -2.78 17.98
N ASN A 473 15.26 -2.69 19.23
CA ASN A 473 16.10 -3.05 20.36
C ASN A 473 16.53 -4.51 20.24
N TYR A 474 17.83 -4.73 20.41
CA TYR A 474 18.44 -6.05 20.52
C TYR A 474 18.76 -6.33 21.99
N ILE A 475 18.29 -7.48 22.48
CA ILE A 475 18.69 -8.03 23.77
C ILE A 475 19.13 -9.46 23.50
N GLN A 476 20.39 -9.75 23.80
CA GLN A 476 20.96 -11.09 23.63
C GLN A 476 20.12 -12.14 24.37
N ASP A 477 19.97 -13.32 23.77
CA ASP A 477 19.14 -14.43 24.25
C ASP A 477 17.63 -14.16 24.36
N LYS A 478 17.16 -12.94 24.05
CA LYS A 478 15.74 -12.64 23.92
C LYS A 478 15.30 -12.77 22.46
N PRO A 479 14.06 -13.25 22.22
CA PRO A 479 13.52 -13.27 20.87
C PRO A 479 13.34 -11.84 20.35
N LEU A 480 13.66 -11.61 19.07
CA LEU A 480 13.48 -10.31 18.42
C LEU A 480 11.99 -9.96 18.20
N PHE A 481 11.14 -10.98 18.19
CA PHE A 481 9.69 -10.87 18.05
C PHE A 481 9.02 -11.62 19.20
N LYS A 482 8.09 -10.96 19.90
CA LYS A 482 7.21 -11.65 20.85
C LYS A 482 6.22 -12.50 20.03
N LYS A 483 6.27 -13.82 20.18
CA LYS A 483 5.21 -14.71 19.65
C LYS A 483 3.92 -14.40 20.38
N ILE A 484 2.81 -14.26 19.64
CA ILE A 484 1.51 -13.91 20.20
C ILE A 484 0.81 -15.14 20.84
N ILE A 485 1.26 -16.38 20.60
CA ILE A 485 0.64 -17.60 21.17
C ILE A 485 1.72 -18.68 21.47
N ASN A 486 1.64 -19.29 22.65
CA ASN A 486 2.41 -20.47 23.09
C ASN A 486 1.68 -21.75 22.64
N ASP A 487 2.27 -22.52 21.72
CA ASP A 487 1.84 -23.91 21.47
C ASP A 487 2.49 -24.85 22.49
N ASN A 488 1.88 -24.92 23.68
CA ASN A 488 2.03 -26.05 24.60
C ASN A 488 0.71 -26.84 24.57
N LEU A 489 0.51 -27.69 23.56
CA LEU A 489 -0.61 -28.62 23.54
C LEU A 489 -0.21 -29.95 22.86
N HIS A 490 -0.09 -30.99 23.70
CA HIS A 490 -0.08 -32.44 23.42
C HIS A 490 1.22 -33.05 22.86
N THR A 491 1.79 -34.17 23.32
CA THR A 491 1.51 -35.27 24.29
C THR A 491 2.77 -36.15 24.22
N GLU A 492 3.45 -36.68 25.25
CA GLU A 492 3.09 -37.41 26.47
C GLU A 492 2.33 -38.74 26.32
N HIS A 493 2.17 -39.28 25.10
CA HIS A 493 1.80 -40.68 24.94
C HIS A 493 2.99 -41.53 24.51
N ASP A 494 3.48 -42.30 25.49
CA ASP A 494 3.78 -43.71 25.35
C ASP A 494 4.63 -44.14 24.14
N LYS A 495 5.89 -44.47 24.44
CA LYS A 495 6.25 -45.85 24.81
C LYS A 495 5.88 -46.85 23.71
N LYS A 496 6.79 -46.99 22.74
CA LYS A 496 7.19 -48.33 22.31
C LYS A 496 8.71 -48.36 22.12
N ARG A 497 9.35 -49.04 23.07
CA ARG A 497 10.71 -49.62 23.04
C ARG A 497 11.87 -48.65 23.28
N GLY A 498 12.60 -48.91 24.36
CA GLY A 498 13.82 -48.25 24.76
C GLY A 498 13.87 -48.15 26.27
#